data_AF-A0A6D0IEA1-F1
#
_entry.id   AF-A0A6D0IEA1-F1
#
_cell.length_a   1.000
_cell.length_b   1.000
_cell.length_c   1.000
_cell.angle_alpha   90.00
_cell.angle_beta   90.00
_cell.angle_gamma   90.00
#
_symmetry.space_group_name_H-M   'P 1'
#
loop_
_entity.id
_entity.type
_entity.pdbx_description
1 polymer ?
#
loop_
_entity_poly.entity_id
_entity_poly.type
_entity_poly.pdbx_seq_one_letter_code
_entity_poly.pdbx_strand_id
1 'polypeptide(L)'
;MKKLITANDIREAHARGEQAMSVVLRASIITPEAREVADLLGFTITECDESIPVTASVPASVPADKTESQRIRETIIAQLPEGQFTESLVAQLMEKVMKEKQSLEQGAMQPSFKSVTGKGGIKVIDGSSVKFGRFDGAEPHCVGLTDLVTGDDGSSMAAGFMQWENAFFPWTLNYDEIDMVLEGELHVR
;
A
#
# COMPACT_ATOMS: atom_id res chain seq x y z
N MET A 1 0.95 -18.23 -5.35
CA MET A 1 2.01 -18.21 -4.31
C MET A 1 3.28 -17.72 -4.99
N LYS A 2 3.95 -16.67 -4.48
CA LYS A 2 5.18 -16.13 -5.10
C LYS A 2 6.39 -16.95 -4.66
N LYS A 3 7.39 -17.11 -5.54
CA LYS A 3 8.66 -17.79 -5.25
C LYS A 3 9.61 -16.83 -4.53
N LEU A 4 10.10 -17.18 -3.34
CA LEU A 4 11.11 -16.40 -2.64
C LEU A 4 12.51 -16.77 -3.16
N ILE A 5 13.34 -15.77 -3.42
CA ILE A 5 14.74 -15.90 -3.81
C ILE A 5 15.58 -15.20 -2.76
N THR A 6 16.42 -15.98 -2.08
CA THR A 6 17.26 -15.59 -0.95
C THR A 6 18.73 -15.55 -1.33
N ALA A 7 19.56 -14.97 -0.46
CA ALA A 7 21.00 -14.98 -0.62
C ALA A 7 21.60 -16.40 -0.71
N ASN A 8 20.99 -17.37 -0.03
CA ASN A 8 21.45 -18.75 -0.09
C ASN A 8 21.22 -19.36 -1.48
N ASP A 9 20.08 -19.04 -2.12
CA ASP A 9 19.79 -19.49 -3.49
C ASP A 9 20.82 -18.98 -4.50
N ILE A 10 21.29 -17.74 -4.32
CA ILE A 10 22.37 -17.14 -5.14
C ILE A 10 23.71 -17.84 -4.89
N ARG A 11 24.09 -18.07 -3.64
CA ARG A 11 25.33 -18.77 -3.27
C ARG A 11 25.36 -20.19 -3.84
N GLU A 12 24.24 -20.90 -3.76
CA GLU A 12 24.11 -22.25 -4.30
C GLU A 12 24.17 -22.27 -5.83
N ALA A 13 23.52 -21.31 -6.52
CA ALA A 13 23.61 -21.18 -7.97
C ALA A 13 25.05 -20.90 -8.42
N HIS A 14 25.73 -19.97 -7.76
CA HIS A 14 27.14 -19.69 -8.03
C HIS A 14 28.04 -20.91 -7.75
N ALA A 15 27.80 -21.65 -6.67
CA ALA A 15 28.54 -22.87 -6.35
C ALA A 15 28.34 -24.00 -7.39
N ARG A 16 27.20 -24.01 -8.09
CA ARG A 16 26.94 -24.89 -9.24
C ARG A 16 27.61 -24.41 -10.54
N GLY A 17 28.30 -23.26 -10.52
CA GLY A 17 28.96 -22.66 -11.67
C GLY A 17 28.04 -21.79 -12.54
N GLU A 18 26.83 -21.50 -12.08
CA GLU A 18 25.94 -20.55 -12.74
C GLU A 18 26.48 -19.12 -12.51
N GLN A 19 26.38 -18.27 -13.53
CA GLN A 19 26.83 -16.86 -13.46
C GLN A 19 25.66 -15.88 -13.54
N ALA A 20 24.46 -16.39 -13.82
CA ALA A 20 23.27 -15.59 -13.96
C ALA A 20 22.01 -16.41 -13.67
N MET A 21 20.94 -15.74 -13.27
CA MET A 21 19.61 -16.35 -13.17
C MET A 21 18.54 -15.43 -13.74
N SER A 22 17.54 -16.04 -14.38
CA SER A 22 16.36 -15.34 -14.86
C SER A 22 15.24 -15.41 -13.82
N VAL A 23 14.63 -14.26 -13.52
CA VAL A 23 13.54 -14.14 -12.55
C VAL A 23 12.36 -13.40 -13.17
N VAL A 24 11.15 -13.94 -12.92
CA VAL A 24 9.89 -13.28 -13.25
C VAL A 24 9.44 -12.50 -12.03
N LEU A 25 9.59 -11.17 -12.02
CA LEU A 25 9.28 -10.31 -10.86
C LEU A 25 7.82 -10.43 -10.38
N ARG A 26 6.86 -10.58 -11.30
CA ARG A 26 5.45 -10.76 -10.91
C ARG A 26 5.21 -12.05 -10.11
N ALA A 27 6.04 -13.06 -10.31
CA ALA A 27 5.91 -14.39 -9.70
C ALA A 27 6.94 -14.65 -8.59
N SER A 28 7.89 -13.74 -8.36
CA SER A 28 9.02 -13.96 -7.46
C SER A 28 9.29 -12.75 -6.56
N ILE A 29 9.79 -12.99 -5.35
CA ILE A 29 10.27 -11.97 -4.42
C ILE A 29 11.77 -12.21 -4.25
N ILE A 30 12.58 -11.19 -4.48
CA ILE A 30 14.03 -11.24 -4.29
C ILE A 30 14.33 -10.48 -2.99
N THR A 31 15.00 -11.12 -2.03
CA THR A 31 15.39 -10.42 -0.80
C THR A 31 16.50 -9.40 -1.07
N PRO A 32 16.59 -8.29 -0.30
CA PRO A 32 17.67 -7.32 -0.43
C PRO A 32 19.06 -7.97 -0.32
N GLU A 33 19.26 -8.86 0.66
CA GLU A 33 20.51 -9.62 0.84
C GLU A 33 20.86 -10.46 -0.40
N ALA A 34 19.88 -11.00 -1.12
CA ALA A 34 20.13 -11.75 -2.34
C ALA A 34 20.73 -10.87 -3.45
N ARG A 35 20.30 -9.61 -3.56
CA ARG A 35 20.86 -8.66 -4.53
C ARG A 35 22.29 -8.28 -4.17
N GLU A 36 22.56 -7.99 -2.90
CA GLU A 36 23.92 -7.67 -2.43
C GLU A 36 24.91 -8.82 -2.67
N VAL A 37 24.48 -10.06 -2.39
CA VAL A 37 25.31 -11.25 -2.63
C VAL A 37 25.52 -11.51 -4.11
N ALA A 38 24.51 -11.23 -4.94
CA ALA A 38 24.64 -11.33 -6.39
C ALA A 38 25.70 -10.34 -6.92
N ASP A 39 25.65 -9.09 -6.47
CA ASP A 39 26.65 -8.07 -6.84
C ASP A 39 28.06 -8.46 -6.39
N LEU A 40 28.21 -8.95 -5.15
CA LEU A 40 29.51 -9.36 -4.60
C LEU A 40 30.14 -10.53 -5.36
N LEU A 41 29.32 -11.46 -5.85
CA LEU A 41 29.75 -12.65 -6.59
C LEU A 41 29.82 -12.41 -8.11
N GLY A 42 29.50 -11.21 -8.60
CA GLY A 42 29.37 -10.94 -10.04
C GLY A 42 28.25 -11.74 -10.72
N PHE A 43 27.26 -12.21 -9.95
CA PHE A 43 26.17 -13.04 -10.40
C PHE A 43 25.03 -12.17 -10.93
N THR A 44 24.63 -12.34 -12.19
CA THR A 44 23.67 -11.46 -12.85
C THR A 44 22.22 -11.93 -12.67
N ILE A 45 21.38 -11.13 -12.02
CA ILE A 45 19.93 -11.40 -11.95
C ILE A 45 19.25 -10.67 -13.11
N THR A 46 18.71 -11.42 -14.08
CA THR A 46 18.02 -10.87 -15.25
C THR A 46 16.51 -11.00 -15.08
N GLU A 47 15.78 -9.91 -15.27
CA GLU A 47 14.33 -9.92 -15.27
C GLU A 47 13.82 -10.38 -16.62
N CYS A 48 13.08 -11.49 -16.64
CA CYS A 48 12.39 -11.94 -17.85
C CYS A 48 10.91 -11.58 -17.76
N ASP A 49 10.47 -10.79 -18.74
CA ASP A 49 9.05 -10.70 -19.06
C ASP A 49 8.68 -11.96 -19.85
N GLU A 50 7.56 -12.57 -19.50
CA GLU A 50 7.06 -13.71 -20.26
C GLU A 50 6.49 -13.18 -21.58
N SER A 51 7.36 -13.00 -22.58
CA SER A 51 6.95 -12.61 -23.92
C SER A 51 6.23 -13.79 -24.58
N ILE A 52 4.90 -13.67 -24.67
CA ILE A 52 4.05 -14.51 -25.52
C ILE A 52 4.58 -14.42 -26.97
N PRO A 53 4.68 -15.52 -27.73
CA PRO A 53 5.16 -15.47 -29.09
C PRO A 53 4.23 -14.63 -29.98
N VAL A 54 4.86 -13.80 -30.79
CA VAL A 54 4.26 -12.91 -31.80
C VAL A 54 3.40 -13.72 -32.77
N THR A 55 2.13 -13.36 -32.89
CA THR A 55 1.39 -13.54 -34.15
C THR A 55 0.76 -12.21 -34.52
N ALA A 56 1.17 -11.70 -35.68
CA ALA A 56 0.59 -10.52 -36.30
C ALA A 56 -0.90 -10.71 -36.56
N SER A 57 -1.72 -9.70 -36.28
CA SER A 57 -2.55 -9.00 -37.28
C SER A 57 -3.67 -8.14 -36.65
N VAL A 58 -3.86 -6.98 -37.28
CA VAL A 58 -5.02 -6.05 -37.30
C VAL A 58 -5.23 -5.09 -36.12
N PRO A 59 -5.37 -3.76 -36.36
CA PRO A 59 -5.72 -2.79 -35.34
C PRO A 59 -7.22 -2.84 -35.07
N ALA A 60 -7.61 -3.16 -33.85
CA ALA A 60 -8.98 -2.98 -33.36
C ALA A 60 -8.95 -2.14 -32.08
N SER A 61 -9.51 -0.95 -32.20
CA SER A 61 -9.79 0.02 -31.15
C SER A 61 -10.38 -0.62 -29.89
N VAL A 62 -9.72 -0.40 -28.75
CA VAL A 62 -10.30 -0.65 -27.43
C VAL A 62 -11.04 0.63 -27.00
N PRO A 63 -12.33 0.59 -26.64
CA PRO A 63 -13.00 1.75 -26.06
C PRO A 63 -12.47 1.98 -24.63
N ALA A 64 -12.17 3.24 -24.31
CA ALA A 64 -11.66 3.68 -23.03
C ALA A 64 -12.55 3.23 -21.87
N ASP A 65 -11.95 2.55 -20.89
CA ASP A 65 -12.58 2.28 -19.60
C ASP A 65 -12.82 3.64 -18.92
N LYS A 66 -14.09 4.04 -18.77
CA LYS A 66 -14.45 5.35 -18.23
C LYS A 66 -13.97 5.47 -16.79
N THR A 67 -13.21 6.52 -16.49
CA THR A 67 -12.73 6.81 -15.12
C THR A 67 -13.91 6.99 -14.17
N GLU A 68 -13.74 6.68 -12.89
CA GLU A 68 -14.82 6.74 -11.89
C GLU A 68 -15.48 8.14 -11.86
N SER A 69 -14.69 9.20 -11.99
CA SER A 69 -15.19 10.58 -12.08
C SER A 69 -16.12 10.81 -13.26
N GLN A 70 -15.92 10.11 -14.39
CA GLN A 70 -16.83 10.19 -15.54
C GLN A 70 -18.16 9.48 -15.25
N ARG A 71 -18.14 8.35 -14.53
CA ARG A 71 -19.35 7.64 -14.12
C ARG A 71 -20.18 8.46 -13.12
N ILE A 72 -19.52 9.12 -12.18
CA ILE A 72 -20.17 10.02 -11.20
C ILE A 72 -20.79 11.22 -11.93
N ARG A 73 -20.06 11.85 -12.86
CA ARG A 73 -20.57 12.98 -13.66
C ARG A 73 -21.80 12.60 -14.49
N GLU A 74 -21.76 11.47 -15.18
CA GLU A 74 -22.89 10.96 -15.98
C GLU A 74 -24.14 10.72 -15.11
N THR A 75 -23.94 10.19 -13.90
CA THR A 75 -25.03 9.95 -12.95
C THR A 75 -25.66 11.25 -12.45
N ILE A 76 -24.83 12.26 -12.11
CA ILE A 76 -25.31 13.58 -11.69
C ILE A 76 -26.12 14.22 -12.80
N ILE A 77 -25.62 14.20 -14.04
CA ILE A 77 -26.30 14.78 -15.20
C ILE A 77 -27.64 14.09 -15.48
N ALA A 78 -27.69 12.75 -15.37
CA ALA A 78 -28.92 11.97 -15.59
C ALA A 78 -30.02 12.24 -14.53
N GLN A 79 -29.65 12.73 -13.34
CA GLN A 79 -30.56 13.04 -12.26
C GLN A 79 -30.97 14.52 -12.19
N LEU A 80 -30.35 15.38 -13.01
CA LEU A 80 -30.71 16.78 -13.11
C LEU A 80 -31.89 16.96 -14.09
N PRO A 81 -32.84 17.87 -13.80
CA PRO A 81 -33.97 18.14 -14.69
C PRO A 81 -33.50 18.68 -16.06
N GLU A 82 -34.21 18.32 -17.13
CA GLU A 82 -33.91 18.77 -18.48
C GLU A 82 -34.08 20.29 -18.60
N GLY A 83 -32.95 21.01 -18.63
CA GLY A 83 -32.91 22.46 -18.84
C GLY A 83 -32.05 23.22 -17.81
N GLN A 84 -30.99 23.87 -18.33
CA GLN A 84 -30.10 24.83 -17.68
C GLN A 84 -29.55 24.45 -16.30
N PHE A 85 -28.71 23.41 -16.26
CA PHE A 85 -27.64 23.36 -15.26
C PHE A 85 -26.37 23.95 -15.86
N THR A 86 -25.62 24.71 -15.06
CA THR A 86 -24.32 25.25 -15.46
C THR A 86 -23.23 24.23 -15.17
N GLU A 87 -22.14 24.24 -15.95
CA GLU A 87 -20.95 23.42 -15.65
C GLU A 87 -20.42 23.68 -14.23
N SER A 88 -20.57 24.91 -13.73
CA SER A 88 -20.23 25.25 -12.33
C SER A 88 -21.04 24.47 -11.30
N LEU A 89 -22.33 24.24 -11.55
CA LEU A 89 -23.19 23.47 -10.64
C LEU A 89 -22.80 21.98 -10.65
N VAL A 90 -22.46 21.44 -11.82
CA VAL A 90 -21.96 20.06 -11.95
C VAL A 90 -20.64 19.90 -11.19
N ALA A 91 -19.71 20.84 -11.34
CA ALA A 91 -18.44 20.82 -10.61
C ALA A 91 -18.64 20.87 -9.08
N GLN A 92 -19.53 21.73 -8.59
CA GLN A 92 -19.86 21.83 -7.16
C GLN A 92 -20.53 20.55 -6.63
N LEU A 93 -21.42 19.94 -7.40
CA LEU A 93 -22.04 18.65 -7.06
C LEU A 93 -21.02 17.52 -7.05
N MET A 94 -20.08 17.51 -8.01
CA MET A 94 -18.98 16.55 -8.00
C MET A 94 -18.10 16.72 -6.77
N GLU A 95 -17.70 17.94 -6.43
CA GLU A 95 -16.91 18.22 -5.22
C GLU A 95 -17.64 17.75 -3.96
N LYS A 96 -18.94 18.06 -3.85
CA LYS A 96 -19.77 17.64 -2.71
C LYS A 96 -19.90 16.12 -2.63
N VAL A 97 -20.18 15.44 -3.74
CA VAL A 97 -20.30 13.97 -3.79
C VAL A 97 -18.98 13.29 -3.47
N MET A 98 -17.86 13.82 -3.96
CA MET A 98 -16.52 13.31 -3.63
C MET A 98 -16.22 13.50 -2.14
N LYS A 99 -16.57 14.65 -1.57
CA LYS A 99 -16.40 14.94 -0.14
C LYS A 99 -17.30 14.08 0.75
N GLU A 100 -18.56 13.87 0.37
CA GLU A 100 -19.48 12.99 1.09
C GLU A 100 -19.08 11.51 0.97
N LYS A 101 -18.64 11.05 -0.20
CA LYS A 101 -18.06 9.70 -0.34
C LYS A 101 -16.82 9.50 0.55
N GLN A 102 -15.90 10.47 0.55
CA GLN A 102 -14.76 10.44 1.47
C GLN A 102 -15.21 10.36 2.93
N SER A 103 -16.26 11.11 3.32
CA SER A 103 -16.81 11.04 4.68
C SER A 103 -17.49 9.71 5.02
N LEU A 104 -18.10 9.04 4.02
CA LEU A 104 -18.73 7.72 4.19
C LEU A 104 -17.69 6.60 4.25
N GLU A 105 -16.61 6.70 3.48
CA GLU A 105 -15.45 5.80 3.56
C GLU A 105 -14.71 5.95 4.90
N GLN A 106 -14.64 7.17 5.45
CA GLN A 106 -14.10 7.44 6.78
C GLN A 106 -14.87 6.74 7.91
N GLY A 107 -16.18 6.52 7.77
CA GLY A 107 -16.99 5.75 8.72
C GLY A 107 -16.66 4.25 8.76
N ALA A 108 -15.90 3.73 7.80
CA ALA A 108 -15.56 2.32 7.67
C ALA A 108 -14.10 1.98 8.07
N MET A 109 -13.28 2.95 8.45
CA MET A 109 -11.90 2.72 8.89
C MET A 109 -11.88 2.19 10.33
N GLN A 110 -12.13 0.89 10.49
CA GLN A 110 -11.97 0.19 11.76
C GLN A 110 -10.56 -0.43 11.84
N PRO A 111 -9.79 -0.15 12.90
CA PRO A 111 -8.46 -0.73 13.07
C PRO A 111 -8.57 -2.24 13.27
N SER A 112 -7.76 -3.01 12.54
CA SER A 112 -7.69 -4.47 12.73
C SER A 112 -6.39 -5.04 12.19
N PHE A 113 -6.01 -6.21 12.68
CA PHE A 113 -4.83 -6.95 12.22
C PHE A 113 -4.93 -8.42 12.63
N LYS A 114 -4.10 -9.26 12.01
CA LYS A 114 -3.90 -10.66 12.40
C LYS A 114 -2.62 -10.78 13.22
N SER A 115 -2.68 -11.56 14.29
CA SER A 115 -1.52 -11.90 15.10
C SER A 115 -1.57 -13.33 15.62
N VAL A 116 -0.40 -13.88 15.93
CA VAL A 116 -0.25 -15.17 16.63
C VAL A 116 0.54 -14.92 17.91
N THR A 117 0.00 -15.38 19.04
CA THR A 117 0.69 -15.32 20.33
C THR A 117 1.06 -16.72 20.80
N GLY A 118 2.35 -16.97 20.97
CA GLY A 118 2.86 -18.23 21.51
C GLY A 118 2.55 -18.37 23.00
N LYS A 119 2.62 -19.61 23.53
CA LYS A 119 2.38 -19.91 24.96
C LYS A 119 3.29 -19.13 25.92
N GLY A 120 4.47 -18.70 25.44
CA GLY A 120 5.42 -17.89 26.22
C GLY A 120 5.20 -16.37 26.14
N GLY A 121 4.11 -15.89 25.56
CA GLY A 121 3.78 -14.47 25.46
C GLY A 121 4.39 -13.74 24.26
N ILE A 122 5.18 -14.43 23.42
CA ILE A 122 5.72 -13.84 22.18
C ILE A 122 4.59 -13.67 21.17
N LYS A 123 4.24 -12.42 20.86
CA LYS A 123 3.23 -12.03 19.87
C LYS A 123 3.90 -11.64 18.55
N VAL A 124 3.45 -12.24 17.46
CA VAL A 124 3.87 -11.91 16.09
C VAL A 124 2.68 -11.35 15.34
N ILE A 125 2.84 -10.17 14.74
CA ILE A 125 1.82 -9.50 13.96
C ILE A 125 2.12 -9.67 12.46
N ASP A 126 1.12 -10.01 11.66
CA ASP A 126 1.22 -9.98 10.20
C ASP A 126 1.01 -8.55 9.70
N GLY A 127 2.11 -7.84 9.42
CA GLY A 127 2.08 -6.45 8.98
C GLY A 127 1.23 -6.21 7.73
N SER A 128 1.14 -7.19 6.83
CA SER A 128 0.33 -7.06 5.61
C SER A 128 -1.19 -7.08 5.86
N SER A 129 -1.59 -7.56 7.05
CA SER A 129 -2.98 -7.64 7.47
C SER A 129 -3.49 -6.39 8.19
N VAL A 130 -2.61 -5.44 8.51
CA VAL A 130 -2.97 -4.24 9.27
C VAL A 130 -3.93 -3.38 8.46
N LYS A 131 -5.04 -3.01 9.08
CA LYS A 131 -6.01 -2.03 8.64
C LYS A 131 -6.00 -0.88 9.62
N PHE A 132 -5.99 0.34 9.09
CA PHE A 132 -5.86 1.56 9.87
C PHE A 132 -7.23 2.07 10.31
N GLY A 133 -7.34 2.38 11.60
CA GLY A 133 -8.41 3.22 12.14
C GLY A 133 -8.11 4.69 11.87
N ARG A 134 -9.13 5.54 11.92
CA ARG A 134 -8.90 7.00 11.90
C ARG A 134 -8.33 7.45 13.23
N PHE A 135 -7.30 8.29 13.18
CA PHE A 135 -6.76 8.98 14.34
C PHE A 135 -7.44 10.35 14.51
N ASP A 136 -8.35 10.43 15.48
CA ASP A 136 -9.14 11.64 15.74
C ASP A 136 -8.28 12.84 16.18
N GLY A 137 -7.09 12.59 16.76
CA GLY A 137 -6.17 13.65 17.17
C GLY A 137 -5.57 14.47 16.03
N ALA A 138 -5.71 13.99 14.78
CA ALA A 138 -5.21 14.67 13.59
C ALA A 138 -6.32 15.28 12.72
N GLU A 139 -7.56 15.38 13.22
CA GLU A 139 -8.61 16.06 12.47
C GLU A 139 -8.22 17.51 12.09
N PRO A 140 -8.57 17.98 10.88
CA PRO A 140 -9.47 17.37 9.89
C PRO A 140 -8.79 16.35 8.95
N HIS A 141 -7.50 16.07 9.12
CA HIS A 141 -6.77 15.18 8.22
C HIS A 141 -7.19 13.71 8.38
N CYS A 142 -6.99 12.94 7.31
CA CYS A 142 -7.19 11.49 7.33
C CYS A 142 -5.87 10.83 7.68
N VAL A 143 -5.61 10.66 8.98
CA VAL A 143 -4.43 9.96 9.48
C VAL A 143 -4.87 8.61 9.99
N GLY A 144 -4.24 7.56 9.47
CA GLY A 144 -4.47 6.18 9.88
C GLY A 144 -3.58 5.79 11.05
N LEU A 145 -4.15 5.16 12.07
CA LEU A 145 -3.42 4.62 13.23
C LEU A 145 -4.02 3.27 13.64
N THR A 146 -3.15 2.31 13.97
CA THR A 146 -3.53 1.04 14.59
C THR A 146 -2.48 0.61 15.61
N ASP A 147 -2.90 0.49 16.87
CA ASP A 147 -2.08 -0.09 17.94
C ASP A 147 -1.96 -1.61 17.76
N LEU A 148 -0.73 -2.13 17.81
CA LEU A 148 -0.41 -3.55 17.56
C LEU A 148 0.03 -4.29 18.84
N VAL A 149 0.79 -3.60 19.68
CA VAL A 149 1.25 -4.06 20.99
C VAL A 149 0.85 -3.02 22.03
N THR A 150 0.13 -3.43 23.06
CA THR A 150 -0.37 -2.54 24.12
C THR A 150 -0.08 -3.08 25.52
N GLY A 151 -0.52 -2.35 26.54
CA GLY A 151 -0.49 -2.83 27.93
C GLY A 151 -1.30 -4.13 28.14
N ASP A 152 -2.31 -4.39 27.31
CA ASP A 152 -3.11 -5.63 27.39
C ASP A 152 -2.30 -6.88 26.98
N ASP A 153 -1.23 -6.68 26.20
CA ASP A 153 -0.25 -7.71 25.87
C ASP A 153 0.81 -7.91 26.99
N GLY A 154 0.72 -7.16 28.08
CA GLY A 154 1.73 -7.14 29.15
C GLY A 154 3.01 -6.39 28.78
N SER A 155 2.96 -5.55 27.74
CA SER A 155 4.10 -4.74 27.30
C SER A 155 4.22 -3.44 28.10
N SER A 156 5.45 -3.06 28.46
CA SER A 156 5.73 -1.72 29.02
C SER A 156 5.78 -0.62 27.96
N MET A 157 5.76 -0.99 26.68
CA MET A 157 5.78 -0.08 25.53
C MET A 157 4.51 -0.27 24.71
N ALA A 158 3.96 0.83 24.19
CA ALA A 158 3.00 0.77 23.10
C ALA A 158 3.76 0.72 21.77
N ALA A 159 3.27 -0.06 20.81
CA ALA A 159 3.76 -0.04 19.45
C ALA A 159 2.61 -0.19 18.47
N GLY A 160 2.62 0.61 17.41
CA GLY A 160 1.58 0.63 16.40
C GLY A 160 2.15 1.01 15.04
N PHE A 161 1.29 1.01 14.02
CA PHE A 161 1.59 1.64 12.75
C PHE A 161 0.76 2.89 12.58
N MET A 162 1.36 3.88 11.92
CA MET A 162 0.65 5.02 11.37
C MET A 162 0.90 5.13 9.87
N GLN A 163 -0.10 5.61 9.14
CA GLN A 163 -0.01 5.85 7.70
C GLN A 163 -0.94 6.99 7.31
N TRP A 164 -0.44 7.91 6.48
CA TRP A 164 -1.24 8.99 5.90
C TRP A 164 -0.59 9.52 4.63
N GLU A 165 -1.30 10.36 3.91
CA GLU A 165 -0.80 11.03 2.71
C GLU A 165 -0.92 12.55 2.85
N ASN A 166 0.16 13.27 2.53
CA ASN A 166 0.21 14.73 2.38
C ASN A 166 -0.55 15.53 3.45
N ALA A 167 -0.21 15.31 4.72
CA ALA A 167 -0.81 16.01 5.85
C ALA A 167 0.25 16.40 6.90
N PHE A 168 -0.02 17.51 7.58
CA PHE A 168 0.73 17.98 8.75
C PHE A 168 -0.28 18.35 9.83
N PHE A 169 -0.06 17.88 11.05
CA PHE A 169 -0.93 18.15 12.19
C PHE A 169 -0.08 18.33 13.45
N PRO A 170 -0.49 19.22 14.39
CA PRO A 170 0.24 19.43 15.63
C PRO A 170 -0.02 18.27 16.61
N TRP A 171 1.02 17.79 17.27
CA TRP A 171 0.91 16.82 18.35
C TRP A 171 1.91 17.13 19.47
N THR A 172 1.51 16.92 20.72
CA THR A 172 2.39 17.04 21.89
C THR A 172 2.55 15.66 22.51
N LEU A 173 3.75 15.10 22.42
CA LEU A 173 4.05 13.82 23.05
C LEU A 173 4.28 14.04 24.55
N ASN A 174 3.62 13.21 25.35
CA ASN A 174 3.81 13.13 26.80
C ASN A 174 4.52 11.83 27.21
N TYR A 175 5.18 11.19 26.24
CA TYR A 175 5.96 9.96 26.36
C TYR A 175 7.12 10.01 25.35
N ASP A 176 8.13 9.15 25.55
CA ASP A 176 9.21 8.96 24.59
C ASP A 176 8.72 8.09 23.40
N GLU A 177 9.07 8.47 22.18
CA GLU A 177 8.66 7.78 20.95
C GLU A 177 9.89 7.49 20.06
N ILE A 178 9.89 6.33 19.41
CA ILE A 178 10.90 5.92 18.44
C ILE A 178 10.16 5.49 17.17
N ASP A 179 10.43 6.20 16.08
CA ASP A 179 9.83 5.90 14.78
C ASP A 179 10.77 5.09 13.88
N MET A 180 10.20 4.08 13.22
CA MET A 180 10.84 3.36 12.13
C MET A 180 10.04 3.59 10.86
N VAL A 181 10.58 4.35 9.91
CA VAL A 181 9.93 4.64 8.63
C VAL A 181 10.00 3.38 7.75
N LEU A 182 8.86 2.76 7.49
CA LEU A 182 8.75 1.57 6.63
C LEU A 182 8.63 1.94 5.15
N GLU A 183 7.84 2.98 4.85
CA GLU A 183 7.57 3.48 3.49
C GLU A 183 7.50 5.01 3.51
N GLY A 184 7.96 5.65 2.42
CA GLY A 184 7.89 7.11 2.25
C GLY A 184 8.88 7.90 3.13
N GLU A 185 8.42 9.03 3.66
CA GLU A 185 9.20 9.93 4.51
C GLU A 185 8.33 10.48 5.66
N LEU A 186 8.94 10.63 6.85
CA LEU A 186 8.33 11.26 8.02
C LEU A 186 9.06 12.57 8.33
N HIS A 187 8.32 13.67 8.38
CA HIS A 187 8.85 14.99 8.73
C HIS A 187 8.27 15.48 10.05
N VAL A 188 9.13 15.65 11.06
CA VAL A 188 8.81 16.28 12.35
C VAL A 188 9.43 17.67 12.39
N ARG A 189 8.65 18.71 12.73
CA ARG A 189 9.06 20.12 12.67
C ARG A 189 8.49 20.93 13.82
#